data_AF-A0A3A5HEZ1-F1
#
_entry.id   AF-A0A3A5HEZ1-F1
#
_cell.length_a   1.000
_cell.length_b   1.000
_cell.length_c   1.000
_cell.angle_alpha   90.00
_cell.angle_beta   90.00
_cell.angle_gamma   90.00
#
_symmetry.space_group_name_H-M   'P 1'
#
loop_
_entity.id
_entity.type
_entity.pdbx_description
1 polymer ?
#
loop_
_entity_poly.entity_id
_entity_poly.type
_entity_poly.pdbx_seq_one_letter_code
_entity_poly.pdbx_strand_id
1 'polypeptide(L)'
;MESDKINAPHRPLPSGRIKPSQIIVLFIITTLIGLIIASLISNLAFFVAAIFWGTGFLYNWKLKRTGLPGNLMVSSSVAITFIFGGIVVENPWNIFIWLFSAIAFFIDLGEEIIFDALDMLGDKKINSHSIALKYGQEKAFKISYILFSLVVFISFIPLIVGGLGRSYLAMILIMNAIIVFSIFKILKTPDKDQKRKYARFIYLGATLGLLVFIIGQLI
;
A
#
# COMPACT_ATOMS: atom_id res chain seq x y z
N MET A 1 0.57 -8.67 20.13
CA MET A 1 0.34 -9.85 20.99
C MET A 1 -0.95 -9.74 21.80
N GLU A 2 -1.10 -8.81 22.75
CA GLU A 2 -2.33 -8.72 23.57
C GLU A 2 -3.59 -8.45 22.75
N SER A 3 -3.54 -7.48 21.83
CA SER A 3 -4.65 -7.20 20.91
C SER A 3 -4.97 -8.38 19.99
N ASP A 4 -3.96 -9.16 19.59
CA ASP A 4 -4.14 -10.29 18.68
C ASP A 4 -4.74 -11.51 19.38
N LYS A 5 -4.54 -11.68 20.70
CA LYS A 5 -5.22 -12.73 21.48
C LYS A 5 -6.74 -12.60 21.42
N ILE A 6 -7.24 -11.37 21.27
CA ILE A 6 -8.68 -11.08 21.18
C ILE A 6 -9.13 -11.10 19.71
N ASN A 7 -8.43 -10.36 18.83
CA ASN A 7 -8.90 -10.11 17.47
C ASN A 7 -8.57 -11.24 16.48
N ALA A 8 -7.52 -12.01 16.74
CA ALA A 8 -7.04 -13.05 15.83
C ALA A 8 -6.32 -14.17 16.61
N PRO A 9 -7.03 -14.90 17.51
CA PRO A 9 -6.42 -15.90 18.39
C PRO A 9 -5.77 -17.06 17.62
N HIS A 10 -6.21 -17.30 16.38
CA HIS A 10 -5.65 -18.32 15.51
C HIS A 10 -4.24 -17.96 14.99
N ARG A 11 -3.76 -16.72 15.11
CA ARG A 11 -2.41 -16.33 14.63
C ARG A 11 -1.32 -17.10 15.38
N PRO A 12 -0.14 -17.36 14.76
CA PRO A 12 0.90 -18.22 15.35
C PRO A 12 1.39 -17.79 16.74
N LEU A 13 1.47 -16.48 17.01
CA LEU A 13 1.86 -15.90 18.30
C LEU A 13 0.79 -16.09 19.38
N PRO A 14 -0.45 -15.57 19.22
CA PRO A 14 -1.52 -15.80 20.19
C PRO A 14 -1.85 -17.26 20.46
N SER A 15 -1.77 -18.12 19.43
CA SER A 15 -2.10 -19.54 19.56
C SER A 15 -0.99 -20.38 20.21
N GLY A 16 0.12 -19.77 20.61
CA GLY A 16 1.27 -20.46 21.22
C GLY A 16 2.04 -21.40 20.28
N ARG A 17 1.74 -21.37 18.96
CA ARG A 17 2.44 -22.21 17.97
C ARG A 17 3.89 -21.80 17.78
N ILE A 18 4.21 -20.53 18.07
CA ILE A 18 5.55 -19.97 18.01
C ILE A 18 5.81 -19.17 19.29
N LYS A 19 6.99 -19.36 19.90
CA LYS A 19 7.44 -18.61 21.08
C LYS A 19 7.83 -17.17 20.68
N PRO A 20 7.61 -16.15 21.52
CA PRO A 20 8.03 -14.78 21.24
C PRO A 20 9.52 -14.65 20.88
N SER A 21 10.40 -15.42 21.55
CA SER A 21 11.84 -15.44 21.26
C SER A 21 12.16 -15.88 19.83
N GLN A 22 11.43 -16.87 19.29
CA GLN A 22 11.64 -17.34 17.91
C GLN A 22 11.33 -16.24 16.88
N ILE A 23 10.37 -15.37 17.17
CA ILE A 23 10.00 -14.27 16.27
C ILE A 23 10.97 -13.12 16.37
N ILE A 24 11.50 -12.84 17.55
CA ILE A 24 12.58 -11.87 17.72
C ILE A 24 13.82 -12.34 16.94
N VAL A 25 14.19 -13.62 17.06
CA VAL A 25 15.30 -14.20 16.29
C VAL A 25 15.04 -14.09 14.79
N LEU A 26 13.85 -14.47 14.31
CA LEU A 26 13.49 -14.34 12.90
C LEU A 26 13.59 -12.88 12.43
N PHE A 27 13.06 -11.94 13.21
CA PHE A 27 13.10 -10.51 12.92
C PHE A 27 14.53 -9.99 12.80
N ILE A 28 15.42 -10.39 13.72
CA ILE A 28 16.85 -10.00 13.68
C ILE A 28 17.50 -10.59 12.44
N ILE A 29 17.32 -11.88 12.17
CA ILE A 29 17.92 -12.57 11.02
C ILE A 29 17.48 -11.92 9.71
N THR A 30 16.18 -11.72 9.50
CA THR A 30 15.66 -11.13 8.24
C THR A 30 16.07 -9.66 8.09
N THR A 31 16.14 -8.91 9.20
CA THR A 31 16.66 -7.54 9.20
C THR A 31 18.13 -7.49 8.77
N LEU A 32 18.98 -8.32 9.38
CA LEU A 32 20.40 -8.37 9.05
C LEU A 32 20.61 -8.80 7.60
N ILE A 33 19.95 -9.87 7.16
CA ILE A 33 20.05 -10.34 5.77
C ILE A 33 19.62 -9.23 4.80
N GLY A 34 18.46 -8.60 5.03
CA GLY A 34 17.95 -7.55 4.15
C GLY A 34 18.88 -6.33 4.05
N LEU A 35 19.38 -5.84 5.19
CA LEU A 35 20.28 -4.68 5.21
C LEU A 35 21.67 -5.00 4.65
N ILE A 36 22.21 -6.20 4.91
CA ILE A 36 23.46 -6.66 4.31
C ILE A 36 23.31 -6.72 2.79
N ILE A 37 22.26 -7.38 2.28
CA ILE A 37 22.02 -7.46 0.83
C ILE A 37 21.87 -6.05 0.23
N ALA A 38 21.12 -5.16 0.88
CA ALA A 38 20.98 -3.78 0.42
C ALA A 38 22.33 -3.03 0.36
N SER A 39 23.24 -3.26 1.32
CA SER A 39 24.59 -2.68 1.31
C SER A 39 25.49 -3.24 0.21
N LEU A 40 25.25 -4.47 -0.24
CA LEU A 40 25.96 -5.08 -1.35
C LEU A 40 25.46 -4.56 -2.71
N ILE A 41 24.24 -4.02 -2.79
CA ILE A 41 23.70 -3.41 -4.01
C ILE A 41 24.32 -2.02 -4.22
N SER A 42 24.13 -1.10 -3.27
CA SER A 42 24.73 0.23 -3.31
C SER A 42 24.52 0.98 -1.98
N ASN A 43 25.29 2.05 -1.74
CA ASN A 43 25.08 2.93 -0.60
C ASN A 43 23.64 3.50 -0.57
N LEU A 44 23.12 3.89 -1.74
CA LEU A 44 21.76 4.43 -1.85
C LEU A 44 20.71 3.36 -1.48
N ALA A 45 20.87 2.12 -1.96
CA ALA A 45 19.98 1.02 -1.60
C ALA A 45 19.99 0.76 -0.10
N PHE A 46 21.16 0.72 0.54
CA PHE A 46 21.26 0.58 1.99
C PHE A 46 20.51 1.67 2.76
N PHE A 47 20.72 2.94 2.42
CA PHE A 47 20.05 4.04 3.11
C PHE A 47 18.53 3.99 2.94
N VAL A 48 18.05 3.74 1.72
CA VAL A 48 16.61 3.60 1.47
C VAL A 48 16.03 2.41 2.24
N ALA A 49 16.68 1.24 2.21
CA ALA A 49 16.25 0.07 2.97
C ALA A 49 16.23 0.34 4.48
N ALA A 50 17.24 1.00 5.03
CA ALA A 50 17.32 1.33 6.45
C ALA A 50 16.21 2.31 6.88
N ILE A 51 15.93 3.35 6.07
CA ILE A 51 14.85 4.31 6.33
C ILE A 51 13.49 3.62 6.36
N PHE A 52 13.21 2.76 5.37
CA PHE A 52 11.91 2.08 5.28
C PHE A 52 11.76 0.94 6.28
N TRP A 53 12.86 0.25 6.62
CA TRP A 53 12.88 -0.66 7.77
C TRP A 53 12.54 0.09 9.06
N GLY A 54 13.17 1.25 9.30
CA GLY A 54 12.89 2.09 10.46
C GLY A 54 11.44 2.59 10.48
N THR A 55 10.90 2.96 9.32
CA THR A 55 9.51 3.37 9.14
C THR A 55 8.55 2.24 9.52
N GLY A 56 8.76 1.03 9.00
CA GLY A 56 7.97 -0.15 9.34
C GLY A 56 8.07 -0.54 10.82
N PHE A 57 9.25 -0.38 11.43
CA PHE A 57 9.45 -0.59 12.86
C PHE A 57 8.67 0.43 13.70
N LEU A 58 8.82 1.73 13.41
CA LEU A 58 8.14 2.82 14.12
C LEU A 58 6.61 2.73 13.98
N TYR A 59 6.13 2.38 12.78
CA TYR A 59 4.71 2.11 12.52
C TYR A 59 4.17 1.04 13.47
N ASN A 60 4.80 -0.14 13.49
CA ASN A 60 4.36 -1.24 14.33
C ASN A 60 4.48 -0.95 15.83
N TRP A 61 5.54 -0.24 16.23
CA TRP A 61 5.79 0.08 17.62
C TRP A 61 4.77 1.05 18.20
N LYS A 62 4.54 2.18 17.53
CA LYS A 62 3.71 3.28 18.08
C LYS A 62 2.82 3.98 17.07
N LEU A 63 3.24 4.10 15.81
CA LEU A 63 2.63 5.07 14.89
C LEU A 63 1.39 4.55 14.16
N LYS A 64 1.07 3.25 14.23
CA LYS A 64 -0.15 2.70 13.64
C LYS A 64 -1.47 3.30 14.15
N ARG A 65 -1.47 3.99 15.29
CA ARG A 65 -2.66 4.64 15.88
C ARG A 65 -2.77 6.13 15.53
N THR A 66 -1.84 6.65 14.72
CA THR A 66 -1.77 8.09 14.43
C THR A 66 -2.75 8.54 13.34
N GLY A 67 -3.43 7.60 12.66
CA GLY A 67 -4.30 7.91 11.52
C GLY A 67 -3.47 8.23 10.29
N LEU A 68 -3.72 9.39 9.67
CA LEU A 68 -3.09 9.77 8.39
C LEU A 68 -1.55 9.62 8.37
N PRO A 69 -0.76 10.03 9.38
CA PRO A 69 0.68 9.79 9.37
C PRO A 69 1.04 8.30 9.28
N GLY A 70 0.29 7.42 9.95
CA GLY A 70 0.44 5.98 9.85
C GLY A 70 0.13 5.48 8.43
N ASN A 71 -0.96 5.94 7.84
CA ASN A 71 -1.35 5.56 6.48
C ASN A 71 -0.29 6.03 5.47
N LEU A 72 0.25 7.24 5.63
CA LEU A 72 1.36 7.74 4.81
C LEU A 72 2.61 6.86 4.93
N MET A 73 2.91 6.33 6.11
CA MET A 73 4.05 5.41 6.30
C MET A 73 3.83 4.08 5.55
N VAL A 74 2.62 3.52 5.64
CA VAL A 74 2.25 2.27 4.93
C VAL A 74 2.32 2.49 3.43
N SER A 75 1.67 3.53 2.91
CA SER A 75 1.62 3.80 1.47
C SER A 75 2.97 4.18 0.89
N SER A 76 3.81 4.89 1.64
CA SER A 76 5.20 5.14 1.23
C SER A 76 6.00 3.82 1.15
N SER A 77 5.74 2.87 2.06
CA SER A 77 6.41 1.57 2.07
C SER A 77 6.00 0.68 0.90
N VAL A 78 4.79 0.85 0.37
CA VAL A 78 4.37 0.23 -0.90
C VAL A 78 5.05 0.94 -2.07
N ALA A 79 4.98 2.27 -2.11
CA ALA A 79 5.52 3.09 -3.20
C ALA A 79 7.03 2.92 -3.41
N ILE A 80 7.80 2.79 -2.34
CA ILE A 80 9.26 2.67 -2.40
C ILE A 80 9.71 1.40 -3.13
N THR A 81 8.87 0.35 -3.21
CA THR A 81 9.24 -0.90 -3.89
C THR A 81 9.64 -0.66 -5.35
N PHE A 82 8.94 0.23 -6.06
CA PHE A 82 9.28 0.63 -7.42
C PHE A 82 10.61 1.40 -7.49
N ILE A 83 10.78 2.40 -6.62
CA ILE A 83 12.01 3.21 -6.56
C ILE A 83 13.21 2.33 -6.20
N PHE A 84 13.06 1.40 -5.26
CA PHE A 84 14.09 0.45 -4.87
C PHE A 84 14.48 -0.46 -6.04
N GLY A 85 13.50 -0.94 -6.83
CA GLY A 85 13.78 -1.63 -8.09
C GLY A 85 14.60 -0.78 -9.06
N GLY A 86 14.29 0.51 -9.17
CA GLY A 86 15.06 1.48 -9.96
C GLY A 86 16.51 1.66 -9.49
N ILE A 87 16.73 1.66 -8.17
CA ILE A 87 18.08 1.71 -7.59
C ILE A 87 18.87 0.45 -7.95
N VAL A 88 18.23 -0.73 -7.88
CA VAL A 88 18.88 -2.03 -8.18
C VAL A 88 19.34 -2.10 -9.64
N VAL A 89 18.59 -1.52 -10.58
CA VAL A 89 18.96 -1.50 -12.01
C VAL A 89 19.76 -0.25 -12.41
N GLU A 90 20.33 0.46 -11.43
CA GLU A 90 21.16 1.66 -11.62
C GLU A 90 20.46 2.81 -12.38
N ASN A 91 19.13 2.86 -12.33
CA ASN A 91 18.32 3.91 -12.97
C ASN A 91 17.27 4.52 -12.02
N PRO A 92 17.67 5.05 -10.85
CA PRO A 92 16.75 5.53 -9.82
C PRO A 92 15.96 6.78 -10.22
N TRP A 93 16.39 7.50 -11.26
CA TRP A 93 15.78 8.76 -11.71
C TRP A 93 14.83 8.58 -12.91
N ASN A 94 14.56 7.34 -13.31
CA ASN A 94 13.64 7.06 -14.40
C ASN A 94 12.24 7.58 -14.07
N ILE A 95 11.71 8.47 -14.91
CA ILE A 95 10.40 9.09 -14.68
C ILE A 95 9.25 8.08 -14.56
N PHE A 96 9.29 6.96 -15.30
CA PHE A 96 8.25 5.93 -15.22
C PHE A 96 8.24 5.23 -13.87
N ILE A 97 9.42 5.04 -13.24
CA ILE A 97 9.53 4.45 -11.90
C ILE A 97 8.85 5.35 -10.87
N TRP A 98 9.07 6.67 -10.95
CA TRP A 98 8.42 7.63 -10.07
C TRP A 98 6.91 7.74 -10.33
N LEU A 99 6.47 7.63 -11.59
CA LEU A 99 5.04 7.61 -11.93
C LEU A 99 4.35 6.35 -11.41
N PHE A 100 4.96 5.16 -11.55
CA PHE A 100 4.42 3.93 -10.97
C PHE A 100 4.43 3.96 -9.44
N SER A 101 5.48 4.50 -8.83
CA SER A 101 5.58 4.71 -7.39
C SER A 101 4.45 5.62 -6.88
N ALA A 102 4.19 6.74 -7.57
CA ALA A 102 3.09 7.65 -7.24
C ALA A 102 1.71 7.00 -7.39
N ILE A 103 1.49 6.23 -8.46
CA ILE A 103 0.24 5.46 -8.66
C ILE A 103 0.03 4.50 -7.49
N ALA A 104 1.04 3.69 -7.16
CA ALA A 104 0.97 2.73 -6.06
C ALA A 104 0.72 3.42 -4.71
N PHE A 105 1.41 4.54 -4.46
CA PHE A 105 1.23 5.35 -3.25
C PHE A 105 -0.23 5.81 -3.08
N PHE A 106 -0.80 6.44 -4.11
CA PHE A 106 -2.14 7.02 -4.00
C PHE A 106 -3.25 5.96 -3.99
N ILE A 107 -3.05 4.81 -4.65
CA ILE A 107 -3.94 3.66 -4.52
C ILE A 107 -3.96 3.16 -3.09
N ASP A 108 -2.78 2.86 -2.52
CA ASP A 108 -2.68 2.31 -1.17
C ASP A 108 -3.21 3.30 -0.13
N LEU A 109 -2.87 4.59 -0.24
CA LEU A 109 -3.33 5.62 0.68
C LEU A 109 -4.86 5.79 0.64
N GLY A 110 -5.44 5.76 -0.56
CA GLY A 110 -6.89 5.82 -0.73
C GLY A 110 -7.58 4.63 -0.08
N GLU A 111 -7.02 3.43 -0.24
CA GLU A 111 -7.54 2.18 0.31
C GLU A 111 -7.43 2.13 1.84
N GLU A 112 -6.29 2.49 2.43
CA GLU A 112 -6.10 2.58 3.88
C GLU A 112 -7.14 3.52 4.51
N ILE A 113 -7.39 4.69 3.90
CA ILE A 113 -8.41 5.63 4.39
C ILE A 113 -9.83 5.04 4.26
N ILE A 114 -10.13 4.27 3.20
CA ILE A 114 -11.41 3.56 3.08
C ILE A 114 -11.55 2.49 4.15
N PHE A 115 -10.52 1.69 4.40
CA PHE A 115 -10.58 0.64 5.42
C PHE A 115 -10.72 1.21 6.82
N ASP A 116 -10.01 2.28 7.16
CA ASP A 116 -10.22 3.03 8.41
C ASP A 116 -11.68 3.50 8.53
N ALA A 117 -12.24 4.03 7.45
CA ALA A 117 -13.63 4.48 7.41
C ALA A 117 -14.63 3.33 7.59
N LEU A 118 -14.33 2.15 7.07
CA LEU A 118 -15.15 0.96 7.30
C LEU A 118 -14.96 0.47 8.74
N ASP A 119 -13.74 0.48 9.31
CA ASP A 119 -13.38 -0.13 10.59
C ASP A 119 -13.36 0.83 11.80
N MET A 120 -14.11 1.94 11.73
CA MET A 120 -14.22 2.95 12.80
C MET A 120 -14.45 2.40 14.22
N LEU A 121 -15.27 1.36 14.39
CA LEU A 121 -15.50 0.75 15.71
C LEU A 121 -14.25 0.07 16.27
N GLY A 122 -13.45 -0.58 15.41
CA GLY A 122 -12.18 -1.20 15.80
C GLY A 122 -11.12 -0.15 16.10
N ASP A 123 -11.03 0.88 15.26
CA ASP A 123 -10.15 2.02 15.43
C ASP A 123 -10.38 2.76 16.75
N LYS A 124 -11.65 2.93 17.13
CA LYS A 124 -12.01 3.57 18.40
C LYS A 124 -11.51 2.78 19.60
N LYS A 125 -11.52 1.44 19.55
CA LYS A 125 -11.04 0.58 20.65
C LYS A 125 -9.52 0.70 20.88
N ILE A 126 -8.76 1.08 19.85
CA ILE A 126 -7.31 1.25 19.94
C ILE A 126 -6.89 2.72 20.07
N ASN A 127 -7.83 3.64 20.27
CA ASN A 127 -7.59 5.09 20.30
C ASN A 127 -6.85 5.58 19.04
N SER A 128 -7.27 5.12 17.87
CA SER A 128 -6.76 5.60 16.59
C SER A 128 -7.21 7.04 16.32
N HIS A 129 -6.39 7.80 15.61
CA HIS A 129 -6.69 9.16 15.16
C HIS A 129 -7.02 9.21 13.65
N SER A 130 -7.64 8.15 13.12
CA SER A 130 -7.99 8.05 11.69
C SER A 130 -8.89 9.20 11.24
N ILE A 131 -8.81 9.53 9.94
CA ILE A 131 -9.59 10.61 9.33
C ILE A 131 -11.09 10.39 9.56
N ALA A 132 -11.54 9.14 9.48
CA ALA A 132 -12.94 8.78 9.70
C ALA A 132 -13.40 9.06 11.13
N LEU A 133 -12.58 8.78 12.15
CA LEU A 133 -12.91 9.10 13.54
C LEU A 133 -12.89 10.61 13.81
N LYS A 134 -11.92 11.33 13.24
CA LYS A 134 -11.74 12.76 13.50
C LYS A 134 -12.73 13.65 12.75
N TYR A 135 -13.07 13.28 11.52
CA TYR A 135 -13.82 14.13 10.59
C TYR A 135 -15.09 13.48 10.02
N GLY A 136 -15.34 12.20 10.33
CA GLY A 136 -16.51 11.45 9.89
C GLY A 136 -16.24 10.56 8.67
N GLN A 137 -17.03 9.49 8.55
CA GLN A 137 -16.90 8.47 7.51
C GLN A 137 -17.01 9.05 6.09
N GLU A 138 -18.00 9.90 5.86
CA GLU A 138 -18.24 10.52 4.54
C GLU A 138 -17.06 11.36 4.05
N LYS A 139 -16.38 12.09 4.96
CA LYS A 139 -15.19 12.87 4.60
C LYS A 139 -14.01 11.96 4.27
N ALA A 140 -13.85 10.85 4.99
CA ALA A 140 -12.82 9.86 4.68
C ALA A 140 -13.04 9.25 3.28
N PHE A 141 -14.26 8.82 2.96
CA PHE A 141 -14.60 8.34 1.61
C PHE A 141 -14.34 9.40 0.54
N LYS A 142 -14.74 10.65 0.77
CA LYS A 142 -14.48 11.74 -0.19
C LYS A 142 -12.98 11.92 -0.46
N ILE A 143 -12.15 11.88 0.58
CA ILE A 143 -10.69 11.98 0.43
C ILE A 143 -10.17 10.80 -0.40
N SER A 144 -10.57 9.56 -0.09
CA SER A 144 -10.17 8.39 -0.88
C SER A 144 -10.57 8.50 -2.35
N TYR A 145 -11.78 8.98 -2.66
CA TYR A 145 -12.20 9.16 -4.05
C TYR A 145 -11.39 10.21 -4.79
N ILE A 146 -10.97 11.29 -4.12
CA ILE A 146 -10.07 12.29 -4.70
C ILE A 146 -8.71 11.65 -5.00
N LEU A 147 -8.17 10.84 -4.09
CA LEU A 147 -6.90 10.13 -4.30
C LEU A 147 -6.99 9.15 -5.47
N PHE A 148 -8.06 8.37 -5.57
CA PHE A 148 -8.25 7.48 -6.71
C PHE A 148 -8.50 8.22 -8.03
N SER A 149 -9.18 9.36 -8.00
CA SER A 149 -9.31 10.21 -9.19
C SER A 149 -7.95 10.73 -9.64
N LEU A 150 -7.09 11.13 -8.69
CA LEU A 150 -5.72 11.53 -8.95
C LEU A 150 -4.91 10.38 -9.57
N VAL A 151 -5.08 9.14 -9.11
CA VAL A 151 -4.48 7.94 -9.74
C VAL A 151 -4.88 7.84 -11.21
N VAL A 152 -6.18 7.97 -11.51
CA VAL A 152 -6.68 7.92 -12.89
C VAL A 152 -5.96 8.99 -13.72
N PHE A 153 -5.90 10.24 -13.27
CA PHE A 153 -5.19 11.31 -13.99
C PHE A 153 -3.69 11.02 -14.17
N ILE A 154 -2.98 10.65 -13.11
CA ILE A 154 -1.53 10.37 -13.17
C ILE A 154 -1.23 9.20 -14.11
N SER A 155 -2.10 8.18 -14.16
CA SER A 155 -1.93 7.02 -15.06
C SER A 155 -1.99 7.36 -16.55
N PHE A 156 -2.51 8.53 -16.94
CA PHE A 156 -2.43 8.96 -18.35
C PHE A 156 -1.11 9.67 -18.67
N ILE A 157 -0.34 10.13 -17.68
CA ILE A 157 0.90 10.87 -17.91
C ILE A 157 1.92 10.05 -18.73
N PRO A 158 2.19 8.76 -18.43
CA PRO A 158 3.12 7.98 -19.24
C PRO A 158 2.72 7.79 -20.70
N LEU A 159 1.42 7.91 -21.05
CA LEU A 159 1.00 7.90 -22.45
C LEU A 159 1.45 9.15 -23.20
N ILE A 160 1.48 10.30 -22.52
CA ILE A 160 1.91 11.58 -23.08
C ILE A 160 3.44 11.63 -23.18
N VAL A 161 4.13 11.14 -22.15
CA VAL A 161 5.60 11.02 -22.13
C VAL A 161 6.09 10.02 -23.20
N GLY A 162 5.26 9.04 -23.55
CA GLY A 162 5.56 8.02 -24.56
C GLY A 162 6.42 6.87 -24.03
N GLY A 163 6.74 5.90 -24.89
CA GLY A 163 7.74 4.87 -24.59
C GLY A 163 7.27 3.55 -23.97
N LEU A 164 6.01 3.43 -23.51
CA LEU A 164 5.53 2.19 -22.85
C LEU A 164 4.63 1.29 -23.72
N GLY A 165 4.20 1.75 -24.90
CA GLY A 165 3.50 0.93 -25.90
C GLY A 165 2.08 0.49 -25.54
N ARG A 166 1.58 -0.53 -26.26
CA ARG A 166 0.19 -1.00 -26.18
C ARG A 166 -0.13 -1.78 -24.89
N SER A 167 0.85 -2.49 -24.34
CA SER A 167 0.70 -3.23 -23.08
C SER A 167 0.40 -2.31 -21.91
N TYR A 168 1.02 -1.12 -21.89
CA TYR A 168 0.72 -0.09 -20.92
C TYR A 168 -0.70 0.48 -21.08
N LEU A 169 -1.14 0.73 -22.31
CA LEU A 169 -2.51 1.17 -22.57
C LEU A 169 -3.52 0.13 -22.04
N ALA A 170 -3.28 -1.16 -22.25
CA ALA A 170 -4.13 -2.22 -21.71
C ALA A 170 -4.17 -2.21 -20.16
N MET A 171 -3.00 -2.08 -19.52
CA MET A 171 -2.90 -1.95 -18.06
C MET A 171 -3.75 -0.81 -17.52
N ILE A 172 -3.60 0.41 -18.07
CA ILE A 172 -4.31 1.58 -17.52
C ILE A 172 -5.82 1.48 -17.74
N LEU A 173 -6.28 0.90 -18.87
CA LEU A 173 -7.70 0.74 -19.15
C LEU A 173 -8.33 -0.23 -18.16
N ILE A 174 -7.68 -1.37 -17.90
CA ILE A 174 -8.15 -2.36 -16.92
C ILE A 174 -8.17 -1.74 -15.52
N MET A 175 -7.06 -1.14 -15.09
CA MET A 175 -6.92 -0.54 -13.77
C MET A 175 -7.96 0.57 -13.55
N ASN A 176 -8.07 1.52 -14.47
CA ASN A 176 -8.98 2.66 -14.34
C ASN A 176 -10.46 2.22 -14.41
N ALA A 177 -10.80 1.24 -15.25
CA ALA A 177 -12.15 0.67 -15.27
C ALA A 177 -12.52 0.05 -13.92
N ILE A 178 -11.61 -0.70 -13.29
CA ILE A 178 -11.83 -1.31 -11.98
C ILE A 178 -11.92 -0.25 -10.88
N ILE A 179 -11.06 0.77 -10.90
CA ILE A 179 -11.11 1.89 -9.95
C ILE A 179 -12.48 2.60 -10.03
N VAL A 180 -12.88 3.02 -11.23
CA VAL A 180 -14.14 3.75 -11.44
C VAL A 180 -15.35 2.90 -11.05
N PHE A 181 -15.36 1.62 -11.46
CA PHE A 181 -16.40 0.67 -11.08
C PHE A 181 -16.50 0.52 -9.56
N SER A 182 -15.36 0.37 -8.89
CA SER A 182 -15.30 0.16 -7.44
C SER A 182 -15.77 1.38 -6.68
N ILE A 183 -15.34 2.59 -7.06
CA ILE A 183 -15.81 3.86 -6.46
C ILE A 183 -17.34 3.96 -6.59
N PHE A 184 -17.88 3.74 -7.78
CA PHE A 184 -19.32 3.81 -8.02
C PHE A 184 -20.09 2.81 -7.16
N LYS A 185 -19.58 1.58 -7.02
CA LYS A 185 -20.19 0.55 -6.18
C LYS A 185 -20.11 0.89 -4.69
N ILE A 186 -18.98 1.39 -4.20
CA ILE A 186 -18.82 1.80 -2.80
C ILE A 186 -19.82 2.93 -2.44
N LEU A 187 -20.04 3.88 -3.34
CA LEU A 187 -21.00 4.96 -3.15
C LEU A 187 -22.45 4.49 -3.06
N LYS A 188 -22.84 3.47 -3.83
CA LYS A 188 -24.23 3.00 -3.93
C LYS A 188 -24.59 1.88 -2.94
N THR A 189 -23.60 1.17 -2.44
CA THR A 189 -23.84 0.02 -1.57
C THR A 189 -23.91 0.46 -0.10
N PRO A 190 -25.01 0.21 0.63
CA PRO A 190 -25.08 0.51 2.07
C PRO A 190 -24.29 -0.49 2.92
N ASP A 191 -24.20 -1.75 2.46
CA ASP A 191 -23.56 -2.84 3.19
C ASP A 191 -22.04 -2.66 3.31
N LYS A 192 -21.53 -2.73 4.55
CA LYS A 192 -20.12 -2.49 4.88
C LYS A 192 -19.20 -3.56 4.29
N ASP A 193 -19.61 -4.83 4.31
CA ASP A 193 -18.76 -5.94 3.85
C ASP A 193 -18.62 -5.94 2.32
N GLN A 194 -19.69 -5.58 1.61
CA GLN A 194 -19.63 -5.34 0.17
C GLN A 194 -18.77 -4.12 -0.17
N LYS A 195 -18.87 -2.99 0.56
CA LYS A 195 -17.93 -1.86 0.37
C LYS A 195 -16.48 -2.30 0.54
N ARG A 196 -16.18 -3.12 1.55
CA ARG A 196 -14.85 -3.69 1.79
C ARG A 196 -14.37 -4.53 0.60
N LYS A 197 -15.26 -5.34 0.02
CA LYS A 197 -14.95 -6.14 -1.18
C LYS A 197 -14.60 -5.26 -2.38
N TYR A 198 -15.37 -4.21 -2.63
CA TYR A 198 -15.09 -3.28 -3.73
C TYR A 198 -13.81 -2.47 -3.50
N ALA A 199 -13.51 -2.07 -2.26
CA ALA A 199 -12.23 -1.45 -1.94
C ALA A 199 -11.05 -2.37 -2.27
N ARG A 200 -11.12 -3.65 -1.89
CA ARG A 200 -10.10 -4.66 -2.24
C ARG A 200 -9.97 -4.91 -3.75
N PHE A 201 -11.06 -4.74 -4.51
CA PHE A 201 -11.00 -4.90 -5.96
C PHE A 201 -10.12 -3.83 -6.61
N ILE A 202 -9.98 -2.65 -6.02
CA ILE A 202 -9.07 -1.61 -6.52
C ILE A 202 -7.63 -2.14 -6.50
N TYR A 203 -7.16 -2.65 -5.37
CA TYR A 203 -5.83 -3.26 -5.24
C TYR A 203 -5.62 -4.40 -6.23
N LEU A 204 -6.56 -5.36 -6.25
CA LEU A 204 -6.48 -6.53 -7.13
C LEU A 204 -6.47 -6.13 -8.61
N GLY A 205 -7.24 -5.10 -8.97
CA GLY A 205 -7.27 -4.55 -10.32
C GLY A 205 -5.97 -3.87 -10.72
N ALA A 206 -5.36 -3.12 -9.80
CA ALA A 206 -4.04 -2.53 -10.00
C ALA A 206 -2.96 -3.60 -10.16
N THR A 207 -2.96 -4.64 -9.33
CA THR A 207 -2.06 -5.79 -9.46
C THR A 207 -2.27 -6.52 -10.78
N LEU A 208 -3.50 -6.78 -11.18
CA LEU A 208 -3.82 -7.42 -12.46
C LEU A 208 -3.34 -6.57 -13.64
N GLY A 209 -3.60 -5.26 -13.63
CA GLY A 209 -3.11 -4.33 -14.64
C GLY A 209 -1.58 -4.36 -14.73
N LEU A 210 -0.89 -4.33 -13.60
CA LEU A 210 0.58 -4.42 -13.56
C LEU A 210 1.10 -5.73 -14.14
N LEU A 211 0.45 -6.87 -13.85
CA LEU A 211 0.82 -8.15 -14.45
C LEU A 211 0.63 -8.17 -15.97
N VAL A 212 -0.47 -7.60 -16.47
CA VAL A 212 -0.71 -7.44 -17.92
C VAL A 212 0.39 -6.60 -18.56
N PHE A 213 0.80 -5.51 -17.93
CA PHE A 213 1.91 -4.70 -18.41
C PHE A 213 3.21 -5.49 -18.46
N ILE A 214 3.59 -6.17 -17.37
CA ILE A 214 4.84 -6.96 -17.30
C ILE A 214 4.84 -8.06 -18.37
N ILE A 215 3.76 -8.83 -18.50
CA ILE A 215 3.65 -9.89 -19.52
C ILE A 215 3.79 -9.29 -20.93
N GLY A 216 3.14 -8.15 -21.19
CA GLY A 216 3.23 -7.47 -22.47
C GLY A 216 4.55 -6.74 -22.74
N GLN A 217 5.53 -6.77 -21.82
CA GLN A 217 6.92 -6.38 -22.10
C GLN A 217 7.80 -7.59 -22.44
N LEU A 218 7.32 -8.82 -22.19
CA LEU A 218 8.05 -10.07 -22.47
C LEU A 218 7.70 -10.67 -23.84
N ILE A 219 6.67 -10.16 -24.51
CA ILE A 219 6.14 -10.61 -25.81
C ILE A 219 6.24 -9.46 -26.80
#